data_AF-A0A969HPK7-F1
#
_entry.id   AF-A0A969HPK7-F1
#
_cell.length_a   1.000
_cell.length_b   1.000
_cell.length_c   1.000
_cell.angle_alpha   90.00
_cell.angle_beta   90.00
_cell.angle_gamma   90.00
#
_symmetry.space_group_name_H-M   'P 1'
#
loop_
_entity.id
_entity.type
_entity.pdbx_description
1 polymer ?
#
loop_
_entity_poly.entity_id
_entity_poly.type
_entity_poly.pdbx_seq_one_letter_code
_entity_poly.pdbx_strand_id
1 'polypeptide(L)'
;MKTKIAILFLTVILYSTASQAQQQKAPAGYTYGTSAVAKSPTSLEELKLLQQSLLFGDEDIKYLKMSHDILKDQTSDILDVWYGFVASTPQLVYFFGNKTTGKPDGEYLAKVRERFAMWILQTAEANYDQKWLDYQYEIGLRHYSAKKNRTDNVNSVPIINYRYIPALTIPVTTTLKPFLAKKGASAEDVDKMYNAWVKSVLLQSILWGQPYMKKGEF
;
A
#
# COMPACT_ATOMS: atom_id res chain seq x y z
N MET A 1 33.35 61.95 -33.90
CA MET A 1 33.34 60.48 -34.08
C MET A 1 32.83 59.79 -32.82
N LYS A 2 31.59 59.29 -32.87
CA LYS A 2 30.95 58.19 -32.12
C LYS A 2 31.19 58.07 -30.60
N THR A 3 30.29 58.68 -29.83
CA THR A 3 29.99 58.35 -28.43
C THR A 3 29.33 56.96 -28.36
N LYS A 4 29.96 55.98 -27.70
CA LYS A 4 29.39 54.63 -27.52
C LYS A 4 28.53 54.62 -26.25
N ILE A 5 27.22 54.46 -26.43
CA ILE A 5 26.27 54.15 -25.36
C ILE A 5 26.42 52.66 -25.04
N ALA A 6 26.83 52.33 -23.81
CA ALA A 6 26.84 50.96 -23.32
C ALA A 6 25.45 50.64 -22.77
N ILE A 7 24.70 49.79 -23.47
CA ILE A 7 23.42 49.25 -23.01
C ILE A 7 23.72 48.09 -22.06
N LEU A 8 23.44 48.28 -20.78
CA LEU A 8 23.51 47.24 -19.76
C LEU A 8 22.28 46.34 -19.89
N PHE A 9 22.44 45.14 -20.45
CA PHE A 9 21.39 44.13 -20.47
C PHE A 9 21.25 43.49 -19.08
N LEU A 10 20.23 43.90 -18.33
CA LEU A 10 19.84 43.25 -17.09
C LEU A 10 19.13 41.93 -17.45
N THR A 11 19.84 40.81 -17.38
CA THR A 11 19.24 39.48 -17.55
C THR A 11 18.54 39.11 -16.24
N VAL A 12 17.21 39.24 -16.22
CA VAL A 12 16.39 38.72 -15.11
C VAL A 12 16.37 37.19 -15.22
N ILE A 13 17.19 36.53 -14.41
CA ILE A 13 17.13 35.09 -14.23
C ILE A 13 15.90 34.81 -13.36
N LEU A 14 14.80 34.46 -14.00
CA LEU A 14 13.65 33.86 -13.33
C LEU A 14 14.10 32.49 -12.79
N TYR A 15 14.41 32.43 -11.50
CA TYR A 15 14.48 31.17 -10.78
C TYR A 15 13.06 30.60 -10.75
N SER A 16 12.75 29.73 -11.70
CA SER A 16 11.61 28.84 -11.56
C SER A 16 11.88 27.99 -10.33
N THR A 17 11.13 28.23 -9.25
CA THR A 17 10.97 27.27 -8.16
C THR A 17 10.14 26.11 -8.70
N ALA A 18 10.72 25.35 -9.63
CA ALA A 18 10.30 24.00 -9.89
C ALA A 18 10.55 23.27 -8.56
N SER A 19 9.49 23.14 -7.78
CA SER A 19 9.40 22.21 -6.67
C SER A 19 9.91 20.87 -7.19
N GLN A 20 11.17 20.56 -6.91
CA GLN A 20 11.70 19.21 -6.97
C GLN A 20 11.09 18.50 -5.75
N ALA A 21 9.79 18.25 -5.81
CA ALA A 21 9.24 17.07 -5.18
C ALA A 21 9.95 15.91 -5.88
N GLN A 22 11.02 15.45 -5.26
CA GLN A 22 11.79 14.31 -5.71
C GLN A 22 10.79 13.17 -5.91
N GLN A 23 10.48 12.88 -7.17
CA GLN A 23 9.56 11.83 -7.55
C GLN A 23 10.26 10.55 -7.11
N GLN A 24 9.93 10.09 -5.90
CA GLN A 24 10.62 9.00 -5.25
C GLN A 24 10.50 7.78 -6.16
N LYS A 25 11.65 7.26 -6.59
CA LYS A 25 11.70 6.11 -7.48
C LYS A 25 10.90 4.98 -6.85
N ALA A 26 9.94 4.43 -7.60
CA ALA A 26 9.12 3.33 -7.12
C ALA A 26 10.01 2.16 -6.64
N PRO A 27 9.67 1.51 -5.50
CA PRO A 27 10.43 0.37 -4.99
C PRO A 27 10.56 -0.77 -6.00
N ALA A 28 11.59 -1.59 -5.83
CA ALA A 28 11.77 -2.77 -6.67
C ALA A 28 10.55 -3.70 -6.61
N GLY A 29 10.04 -4.10 -7.78
CA GLY A 29 8.86 -4.95 -7.90
C GLY A 29 7.52 -4.23 -7.63
N TYR A 30 7.51 -2.92 -7.40
CA TYR A 30 6.27 -2.14 -7.38
C TYR A 30 5.79 -1.90 -8.82
N THR A 31 4.69 -2.54 -9.21
CA THR A 31 4.21 -2.58 -10.61
C THR A 31 2.81 -1.99 -10.79
N TYR A 32 2.36 -1.19 -9.82
CA TYR A 32 1.06 -0.53 -9.87
C TYR A 32 0.91 0.31 -11.14
N GLY A 33 -0.22 0.15 -11.84
CA GLY A 33 -0.53 0.90 -13.06
C GLY A 33 0.35 0.58 -14.28
N THR A 34 1.18 -0.47 -14.21
CA THR A 34 2.03 -0.92 -15.33
C THR A 34 1.38 -2.07 -16.10
N SER A 35 1.83 -2.31 -17.33
CA SER A 35 1.40 -3.46 -18.15
C SER A 35 1.89 -4.83 -17.64
N ALA A 36 2.74 -4.86 -16.60
CA ALA A 36 3.20 -6.10 -15.97
C ALA A 36 2.13 -6.79 -15.11
N VAL A 37 1.03 -6.08 -14.82
CA VAL A 37 -0.08 -6.54 -13.99
C VAL A 37 -1.23 -7.01 -14.87
N ALA A 38 -1.78 -8.18 -14.56
CA ALA A 38 -2.93 -8.72 -15.27
C ALA A 38 -4.22 -7.98 -14.85
N LYS A 39 -5.18 -7.90 -15.78
CA LYS A 39 -6.52 -7.42 -15.44
C LYS A 39 -7.15 -8.30 -14.35
N SER A 40 -7.76 -7.67 -13.36
CA SER A 40 -8.51 -8.36 -12.32
C SER A 40 -9.66 -9.18 -12.91
N PRO A 41 -9.89 -10.42 -12.42
CA PRO A 41 -11.09 -11.19 -12.74
C PRO A 41 -12.37 -10.55 -12.20
N THR A 42 -12.28 -9.81 -11.09
CA THR A 42 -13.36 -9.01 -10.52
C THR A 42 -13.51 -7.70 -11.30
N SER A 43 -14.75 -7.37 -11.65
CA SER A 43 -15.15 -6.14 -12.34
C SER A 43 -15.37 -4.97 -11.38
N LEU A 44 -15.44 -3.75 -11.91
CA LEU A 44 -15.77 -2.56 -11.11
C LEU A 44 -17.20 -2.59 -10.54
N GLU A 45 -18.13 -3.25 -11.22
CA GLU A 45 -19.50 -3.43 -10.72
C GLU A 45 -19.51 -4.33 -9.48
N GLU A 46 -18.81 -5.47 -9.55
CA GLU A 46 -18.64 -6.38 -8.40
C GLU A 46 -17.89 -5.70 -7.25
N LEU A 47 -16.87 -4.88 -7.55
CA LEU A 47 -16.18 -4.07 -6.54
C LEU A 47 -17.16 -3.14 -5.80
N LYS A 48 -18.06 -2.47 -6.54
CA LYS A 48 -19.06 -1.57 -5.95
C LYS A 48 -20.05 -2.33 -5.07
N LEU A 49 -20.52 -3.51 -5.49
CA LEU A 49 -21.39 -4.37 -4.68
C LEU A 49 -20.70 -4.85 -3.39
N LEU A 50 -19.40 -5.17 -3.47
CA LEU A 50 -18.61 -5.56 -2.32
C LEU A 50 -18.39 -4.39 -1.35
N GLN A 51 -18.14 -3.18 -1.86
CA GLN A 51 -18.08 -1.96 -1.05
C GLN A 51 -19.40 -1.70 -0.32
N GLN A 52 -20.54 -1.82 -1.00
CA GLN A 52 -21.86 -1.68 -0.38
C GLN A 52 -22.08 -2.69 0.74
N SER A 53 -21.64 -3.94 0.54
CA SER A 53 -21.73 -5.02 1.55
C SER A 53 -20.91 -4.72 2.81
N LEU A 54 -19.85 -3.91 2.69
CA LEU A 54 -19.00 -3.47 3.80
C LEU A 54 -19.45 -2.14 4.41
N LEU A 55 -20.59 -1.59 3.97
CA LEU A 55 -21.03 -0.24 4.29
C LEU A 55 -19.93 0.80 3.99
N PHE A 56 -19.17 0.57 2.92
CA PHE A 56 -18.09 1.43 2.45
C PHE A 56 -18.66 2.44 1.45
N GLY A 57 -18.53 3.74 1.75
CA GLY A 57 -19.08 4.81 0.92
C GLY A 57 -18.23 6.08 0.87
N ASP A 58 -18.82 7.17 0.40
CA ASP A 58 -18.13 8.45 0.17
C ASP A 58 -17.51 9.04 1.44
N GLU A 59 -18.12 8.80 2.61
CA GLU A 59 -17.55 9.20 3.89
C GLU A 59 -16.24 8.47 4.18
N ASP A 60 -16.17 7.15 3.93
CA ASP A 60 -14.94 6.38 4.10
C ASP A 60 -13.84 6.86 3.13
N ILE A 61 -14.20 7.17 1.89
CA ILE A 61 -13.27 7.74 0.89
C ILE A 61 -12.70 9.07 1.39
N LYS A 62 -13.57 9.96 1.89
CA LYS A 62 -13.15 11.25 2.46
C LYS A 62 -12.15 11.06 3.60
N TYR A 63 -12.44 10.15 4.53
CA TYR A 63 -11.59 9.93 5.70
C TYR A 63 -10.29 9.17 5.40
N LEU A 64 -10.29 8.25 4.42
CA LEU A 64 -9.04 7.67 3.92
C LEU A 64 -8.14 8.76 3.32
N LYS A 65 -8.69 9.66 2.50
CA LYS A 65 -7.93 10.77 1.91
C LYS A 65 -7.39 11.73 2.97
N MET A 66 -8.18 12.03 4.01
CA MET A 66 -7.71 12.81 5.15
C MET A 66 -6.53 12.12 5.86
N SER A 67 -6.57 10.80 6.01
CA SER A 67 -5.49 10.04 6.64
C SER A 67 -4.18 10.07 5.84
N HIS A 68 -4.22 10.30 4.52
CA HIS A 68 -3.02 10.32 3.67
C HIS A 68 -2.02 11.38 4.15
N ASP A 69 -2.46 12.63 4.36
CA ASP A 69 -1.59 13.71 4.80
C ASP A 69 -1.04 13.51 6.21
N ILE A 70 -1.78 12.76 7.03
CA ILE A 70 -1.33 12.36 8.36
C ILE A 70 -0.23 11.31 8.24
N LEU A 71 -0.46 10.25 7.48
CA LEU A 71 0.39 9.05 7.46
C LEU A 71 1.62 9.14 6.55
N LYS A 72 1.64 10.03 5.55
CA LYS A 72 2.67 10.04 4.50
C LYS A 72 4.12 10.11 5.01
N ASP A 73 4.35 10.88 6.07
CA ASP A 73 5.68 11.05 6.68
C ASP A 73 5.94 10.05 7.81
N GLN A 74 5.02 9.11 8.04
CA GLN A 74 5.03 8.17 9.16
C GLN A 74 5.10 6.71 8.70
N THR A 75 5.16 6.45 7.39
CA THR A 75 5.11 5.08 6.84
C THR A 75 6.21 4.18 7.38
N SER A 76 7.43 4.69 7.60
CA SER A 76 8.50 3.89 8.22
C SER A 76 8.17 3.50 9.67
N ASP A 77 7.77 4.44 10.51
CA ASP A 77 7.43 4.15 11.92
C ASP A 77 6.26 3.17 12.04
N ILE A 78 5.26 3.30 11.15
CA ILE A 78 4.13 2.36 11.08
C ILE A 78 4.64 0.96 10.77
N LEU A 79 5.53 0.84 9.79
CA LEU A 79 6.11 -0.45 9.40
C LEU A 79 7.00 -1.03 10.50
N ASP A 80 7.67 -0.23 11.32
CA ASP A 80 8.41 -0.74 12.49
C ASP A 80 7.49 -1.46 13.47
N VAL A 81 6.31 -0.90 13.74
CA VAL A 81 5.30 -1.54 14.59
C VAL A 81 4.78 -2.82 13.94
N TRP A 82 4.41 -2.77 12.66
CA TRP A 82 3.84 -3.94 11.97
C TRP A 82 4.85 -5.09 11.81
N TYR A 83 6.08 -4.79 11.41
CA TYR A 83 7.12 -5.82 11.29
C TYR A 83 7.60 -6.31 12.66
N GLY A 84 7.58 -5.46 13.69
CA GLY A 84 7.79 -5.90 15.08
C GLY A 84 6.78 -6.97 15.49
N PHE A 85 5.49 -6.72 15.25
CA PHE A 85 4.42 -7.70 15.51
C PHE A 85 4.57 -8.98 14.68
N VAL A 86 4.87 -8.88 13.38
CA VAL A 86 5.08 -10.05 12.53
C VAL A 86 6.26 -10.87 13.04
N ALA A 87 7.40 -10.23 13.32
CA ALA A 87 8.61 -10.89 13.79
C ALA A 87 8.43 -11.56 15.17
N SER A 88 7.63 -10.98 16.06
CA SER A 88 7.33 -11.56 17.37
C SER A 88 6.26 -12.65 17.34
N THR A 89 5.67 -12.94 16.18
CA THR A 89 4.55 -13.89 16.04
C THR A 89 4.98 -15.09 15.17
N PRO A 90 5.33 -16.25 15.77
CA PRO A 90 5.96 -17.37 15.05
C PRO A 90 5.20 -17.84 13.81
N GLN A 91 3.87 -17.92 13.88
CA GLN A 91 3.02 -18.35 12.78
C GLN A 91 2.95 -17.34 11.62
N LEU A 92 3.35 -16.08 11.84
CA LEU A 92 3.37 -15.03 10.81
C LEU A 92 4.76 -14.87 10.20
N VAL A 93 5.81 -14.79 11.02
CA VAL A 93 7.20 -14.66 10.53
C VAL A 93 7.63 -15.86 9.68
N TYR A 94 7.02 -17.03 9.93
CA TYR A 94 7.17 -18.23 9.11
C TYR A 94 7.06 -17.97 7.60
N PHE A 95 6.19 -17.05 7.17
CA PHE A 95 5.97 -16.76 5.74
C PHE A 95 7.14 -16.04 5.04
N PHE A 96 8.09 -15.53 5.83
CA PHE A 96 9.36 -14.96 5.39
C PHE A 96 10.54 -15.90 5.64
N GLY A 97 10.29 -17.12 6.16
CA GLY A 97 11.33 -18.12 6.40
C GLY A 97 11.90 -18.69 5.11
N ASN A 98 13.21 -18.84 5.06
CA ASN A 98 13.91 -19.56 4.00
C ASN A 98 13.54 -21.06 4.06
N LYS A 99 13.18 -21.67 2.93
CA LYS A 99 12.75 -23.07 2.87
C LYS A 99 13.79 -24.07 3.34
N THR A 100 15.07 -23.76 3.17
CA THR A 100 16.18 -24.65 3.49
C THR A 100 16.59 -24.51 4.95
N THR A 101 16.66 -23.28 5.47
CA THR A 101 17.20 -23.03 6.82
C THR A 101 16.13 -22.80 7.89
N GLY A 102 14.88 -22.52 7.49
CA GLY A 102 13.77 -22.12 8.37
C GLY A 102 13.91 -20.72 8.98
N LYS A 103 15.04 -20.03 8.77
CA LYS A 103 15.30 -18.70 9.34
C LYS A 103 14.64 -17.61 8.50
N PRO A 104 14.13 -16.52 9.11
CA PRO A 104 13.62 -15.37 8.37
C PRO A 104 14.67 -14.76 7.43
N ASP A 105 14.23 -14.37 6.24
CA ASP A 105 15.06 -13.73 5.22
C ASP A 105 14.97 -12.20 5.33
N GLY A 106 16.03 -11.57 5.83
CA GLY A 106 16.10 -10.13 6.07
C GLY A 106 16.04 -9.28 4.80
N GLU A 107 16.65 -9.73 3.70
CA GLU A 107 16.60 -9.01 2.43
C GLU A 107 15.20 -9.07 1.81
N TYR A 108 14.55 -10.23 1.92
CA TYR A 108 13.17 -10.39 1.48
C TYR A 108 12.23 -9.45 2.26
N LEU A 109 12.37 -9.43 3.59
CA LEU A 109 11.62 -8.54 4.47
C LEU A 109 11.79 -7.06 4.08
N ALA A 110 13.03 -6.62 3.83
CA ALA A 110 13.33 -5.24 3.45
C ALA A 110 12.66 -4.83 2.13
N LYS A 111 12.74 -5.66 1.08
CA LYS A 111 12.10 -5.37 -0.22
C LYS A 111 10.58 -5.36 -0.13
N VAL A 112 9.98 -6.27 0.63
CA VAL A 112 8.53 -6.28 0.87
C VAL A 112 8.11 -5.04 1.66
N ARG A 113 8.91 -4.63 2.65
CA ARG A 113 8.65 -3.46 3.49
C ARG A 113 8.52 -2.18 2.67
N GLU A 114 9.39 -1.97 1.68
CA GLU A 114 9.31 -0.80 0.78
C GLU A 114 7.98 -0.77 0.01
N ARG A 115 7.53 -1.93 -0.52
CA ARG A 115 6.24 -2.02 -1.21
C ARG A 115 5.05 -1.89 -0.26
N PHE A 116 5.20 -2.31 0.99
CA PHE A 116 4.17 -2.16 2.01
C PHE A 116 4.00 -0.68 2.41
N ALA A 117 5.09 0.11 2.41
CA ALA A 117 5.00 1.57 2.57
C ALA A 117 4.14 2.21 1.48
N MET A 118 4.35 1.81 0.22
CA MET A 118 3.54 2.30 -0.90
C MET A 118 2.06 1.90 -0.78
N TRP A 119 1.78 0.70 -0.28
CA TRP A 119 0.41 0.25 -0.03
C TRP A 119 -0.32 1.10 1.02
N ILE A 120 0.38 1.61 2.05
CA ILE A 120 -0.21 2.54 3.03
C ILE A 120 -0.71 3.79 2.31
N LEU A 121 0.14 4.40 1.50
CA LEU A 121 -0.20 5.61 0.74
C LEU A 121 -1.32 5.35 -0.24
N GLN A 122 -1.22 4.28 -1.04
CA GLN A 122 -2.23 3.90 -2.02
C GLN A 122 -3.60 3.64 -1.38
N THR A 123 -3.64 3.02 -0.19
CA THR A 123 -4.88 2.82 0.56
C THR A 123 -5.47 4.16 1.00
N ALA A 124 -4.64 5.10 1.47
CA ALA A 124 -5.07 6.42 1.89
C ALA A 124 -5.46 7.33 0.71
N GLU A 125 -4.91 7.12 -0.49
CA GLU A 125 -5.33 7.83 -1.71
C GLU A 125 -6.78 7.49 -2.10
N ALA A 126 -7.28 6.31 -1.72
CA ALA A 126 -8.66 5.85 -1.94
C ALA A 126 -9.10 5.91 -3.42
N ASN A 127 -8.18 5.58 -4.33
CA ASN A 127 -8.43 5.52 -5.78
C ASN A 127 -8.92 4.12 -6.17
N TYR A 128 -10.23 3.85 -6.09
CA TYR A 128 -10.85 2.56 -6.40
C TYR A 128 -11.20 2.40 -7.89
N ASP A 129 -10.21 2.54 -8.76
CA ASP A 129 -10.35 2.40 -10.22
C ASP A 129 -9.90 1.01 -10.73
N GLN A 130 -9.92 0.80 -12.05
CA GLN A 130 -9.49 -0.48 -12.63
C GLN A 130 -8.00 -0.75 -12.38
N LYS A 131 -7.14 0.27 -12.39
CA LYS A 131 -5.70 0.08 -12.13
C LYS A 131 -5.46 -0.39 -10.70
N TRP A 132 -6.21 0.16 -9.75
CA TRP A 132 -6.23 -0.30 -8.36
C TRP A 132 -6.72 -1.74 -8.26
N LEU A 133 -7.85 -2.06 -8.87
CA LEU A 133 -8.43 -3.41 -8.80
C LEU A 133 -7.50 -4.47 -9.42
N ASP A 134 -6.87 -4.16 -10.55
CA ASP A 134 -5.85 -4.99 -11.19
C ASP A 134 -4.66 -5.26 -10.24
N TYR A 135 -4.25 -4.23 -9.49
CA TYR A 135 -3.16 -4.36 -8.53
C TYR A 135 -3.56 -5.11 -7.26
N GLN A 136 -4.82 -5.04 -6.81
CA GLN A 136 -5.31 -5.89 -5.73
C GLN A 136 -5.22 -7.36 -6.11
N TYR A 137 -5.55 -7.70 -7.36
CA TYR A 137 -5.38 -9.06 -7.86
C TYR A 137 -3.90 -9.47 -7.89
N GLU A 138 -3.00 -8.59 -8.33
CA GLU A 138 -1.56 -8.83 -8.29
C GLU A 138 -1.04 -9.08 -6.87
N ILE A 139 -1.49 -8.31 -5.88
CA ILE A 139 -1.13 -8.50 -4.48
C ILE A 139 -1.63 -9.87 -4.00
N GLY A 140 -2.86 -10.26 -4.32
CA GLY A 140 -3.40 -11.59 -4.03
C GLY A 140 -2.52 -12.70 -4.62
N LEU A 141 -2.12 -12.57 -5.89
CA LEU A 141 -1.23 -13.53 -6.56
C LEU A 141 0.15 -13.62 -5.87
N ARG A 142 0.68 -12.51 -5.35
CA ARG A 142 1.97 -12.46 -4.63
C ARG A 142 1.91 -13.09 -3.24
N HIS A 143 0.73 -13.20 -2.65
CA HIS A 143 0.52 -13.99 -1.43
C HIS A 143 0.30 -15.48 -1.77
N TYR A 144 -0.35 -15.75 -2.91
CA TYR A 144 -0.65 -17.09 -3.40
C TYR A 144 0.55 -17.77 -4.08
N SER A 145 0.50 -19.10 -4.23
CA SER A 145 1.60 -19.89 -4.82
C SER A 145 1.93 -19.52 -6.26
N ALA A 146 1.01 -18.87 -6.98
CA ALA A 146 1.22 -18.43 -8.34
C ALA A 146 2.36 -17.41 -8.47
N LYS A 147 2.50 -16.43 -7.56
CA LYS A 147 3.55 -15.40 -7.64
C LYS A 147 4.34 -15.19 -6.34
N LYS A 148 3.99 -15.85 -5.22
CA LYS A 148 4.82 -15.76 -4.01
C LYS A 148 6.28 -16.09 -4.32
N ASN A 149 7.17 -15.29 -3.75
CA ASN A 149 8.64 -15.37 -3.89
C ASN A 149 9.21 -14.93 -5.26
N ARG A 150 8.39 -14.77 -6.31
CA ARG A 150 8.88 -14.47 -7.66
C ARG A 150 9.33 -13.03 -7.83
N THR A 151 8.61 -12.08 -7.24
CA THR A 151 8.93 -10.64 -7.34
C THR A 151 10.35 -10.32 -6.88
N ASP A 152 10.82 -10.99 -5.82
CA ASP A 152 12.13 -10.74 -5.21
C ASP A 152 13.15 -11.85 -5.50
N ASN A 153 12.76 -12.89 -6.25
CA ASN A 153 13.55 -14.07 -6.55
C ASN A 153 14.15 -14.76 -5.30
N VAL A 154 13.31 -15.11 -4.33
CA VAL A 154 13.73 -15.66 -3.02
C VAL A 154 13.34 -17.13 -2.82
N ASN A 155 14.08 -17.86 -1.98
CA ASN A 155 13.75 -19.24 -1.62
C ASN A 155 13.00 -19.32 -0.28
N SER A 156 11.74 -18.86 -0.26
CA SER A 156 10.88 -18.88 0.92
C SER A 156 9.68 -19.82 0.75
N VAL A 157 8.91 -20.05 1.82
CA VAL A 157 7.73 -20.95 1.86
C VAL A 157 6.79 -20.65 0.68
N PRO A 158 6.11 -21.66 0.12
CA PRO A 158 5.51 -21.53 -1.21
C PRO A 158 4.20 -20.73 -1.25
N ILE A 159 3.50 -20.59 -0.12
CA ILE A 159 2.18 -19.97 -0.06
C ILE A 159 1.96 -19.34 1.31
N ILE A 160 1.21 -18.24 1.37
CA ILE A 160 0.66 -17.70 2.62
C ILE A 160 -0.71 -18.34 2.84
N ASN A 161 -0.97 -18.95 4.01
CA ASN A 161 -2.29 -19.56 4.21
C ASN A 161 -3.36 -18.47 4.32
N TYR A 162 -4.41 -18.58 3.51
CA TYR A 162 -5.42 -17.52 3.35
C TYR A 162 -5.99 -17.02 4.68
N ARG A 163 -6.22 -17.90 5.66
CA ARG A 163 -6.75 -17.56 7.00
C ARG A 163 -6.03 -16.39 7.69
N TYR A 164 -4.73 -16.21 7.42
CA TYR A 164 -3.93 -15.15 8.06
C TYR A 164 -4.11 -13.80 7.36
N ILE A 165 -4.53 -13.77 6.10
CA ILE A 165 -4.70 -12.53 5.33
C ILE A 165 -5.84 -11.66 5.91
N PRO A 166 -7.10 -12.14 6.05
CA PRO A 166 -8.14 -11.34 6.66
C PRO A 166 -7.93 -11.15 8.17
N ALA A 167 -7.27 -12.09 8.86
CA ALA A 167 -6.92 -11.94 10.27
C ALA A 167 -6.01 -10.73 10.54
N LEU A 168 -5.12 -10.39 9.60
CA LEU A 168 -4.22 -9.23 9.72
C LEU A 168 -4.95 -7.88 9.64
N THR A 169 -6.21 -7.83 9.22
CA THR A 169 -7.02 -6.60 9.24
C THR A 169 -6.98 -5.92 10.61
N ILE A 170 -7.15 -6.70 11.69
CA ILE A 170 -7.21 -6.16 13.05
C ILE A 170 -5.88 -5.57 13.52
N PRO A 171 -4.74 -6.31 13.54
CA PRO A 171 -3.49 -5.74 13.99
C PRO A 171 -3.01 -4.58 13.11
N VAL A 172 -3.20 -4.66 11.79
CA VAL A 172 -2.81 -3.57 10.86
C VAL A 172 -3.56 -2.28 11.19
N THR A 173 -4.87 -2.34 11.43
CA THR A 173 -5.71 -1.15 11.63
C THR A 173 -5.69 -0.66 13.09
N THR A 174 -5.70 -1.57 14.06
CA THR A 174 -5.67 -1.22 15.49
C THR A 174 -4.36 -0.50 15.85
N THR A 175 -3.24 -0.98 15.32
CA THR A 175 -1.92 -0.34 15.56
C THR A 175 -1.70 0.90 14.72
N LEU A 176 -2.51 1.14 13.67
CA LEU A 176 -2.48 2.38 12.89
C LEU A 176 -3.14 3.56 13.62
N LYS A 177 -4.14 3.29 14.47
CA LYS A 177 -4.95 4.33 15.14
C LYS A 177 -4.13 5.41 15.88
N PRO A 178 -3.06 5.08 16.64
CA PRO A 178 -2.21 6.09 17.25
C PRO A 178 -1.53 7.02 16.23
N PHE A 179 -1.16 6.52 15.04
CA PHE A 179 -0.54 7.33 13.99
C PHE A 179 -1.53 8.30 13.35
N LEU A 180 -2.81 7.92 13.26
CA LEU A 180 -3.90 8.80 12.79
C LEU A 180 -4.10 10.01 13.71
N ALA A 181 -3.79 9.88 15.01
CA ALA A 181 -3.94 10.96 15.99
C ALA A 181 -2.72 11.93 16.05
N LYS A 182 -1.57 11.56 15.48
CA LYS A 182 -0.30 12.27 15.69
C LYS A 182 -0.23 13.69 15.12
N LYS A 183 -1.09 14.04 14.15
CA LYS A 183 -1.11 15.38 13.51
C LYS A 183 -2.31 16.25 13.90
N GLY A 184 -2.89 16.02 15.08
CA GLY A 184 -3.88 16.94 15.67
C GLY A 184 -5.30 16.84 15.11
N ALA A 185 -5.65 15.74 14.44
CA ALA A 185 -7.04 15.45 14.09
C ALA A 185 -7.91 15.30 15.35
N SER A 186 -9.19 15.65 15.25
CA SER A 186 -10.14 15.47 16.35
C SER A 186 -10.31 13.97 16.68
N ALA A 187 -10.71 13.63 17.90
CA ALA A 187 -10.98 12.24 18.26
C ALA A 187 -12.05 11.60 17.36
N GLU A 188 -13.07 12.38 16.98
CA GLU A 188 -14.11 11.95 16.06
C GLU A 188 -13.55 11.65 14.66
N ASP A 189 -12.70 12.52 14.11
CA ASP A 189 -12.07 12.28 12.81
C ASP A 189 -11.11 11.10 12.87
N VAL A 190 -10.38 10.92 13.98
CA VAL A 190 -9.52 9.73 14.19
C VAL A 190 -10.35 8.45 14.15
N ASP A 191 -11.51 8.43 14.80
CA ASP A 191 -12.41 7.28 14.79
C ASP A 191 -12.98 6.99 13.40
N LYS A 192 -13.35 8.04 12.65
CA LYS A 192 -13.85 7.89 11.28
C LYS A 192 -12.77 7.43 10.31
N MET A 193 -11.54 7.96 10.43
CA MET A 193 -10.38 7.44 9.69
C MET A 193 -10.11 5.98 10.03
N TYR A 194 -10.09 5.63 11.31
CA TYR A 194 -9.90 4.25 11.76
C TYR A 194 -10.95 3.30 11.16
N ASN A 195 -12.23 3.67 11.23
CA ASN A 195 -13.32 2.85 10.67
C ASN A 195 -13.20 2.69 9.16
N ALA A 196 -12.85 3.75 8.44
CA ALA A 196 -12.61 3.71 7.00
C ALA A 196 -11.43 2.79 6.64
N TRP A 197 -10.35 2.82 7.44
CA TRP A 197 -9.22 1.91 7.33
C TRP A 197 -9.62 0.45 7.59
N VAL A 198 -10.41 0.17 8.63
CA VAL A 198 -10.90 -1.19 8.92
C VAL A 198 -11.65 -1.76 7.71
N LYS A 199 -12.61 -1.00 7.17
CA LYS A 199 -13.39 -1.44 6.00
C LYS A 199 -12.51 -1.60 4.76
N SER A 200 -11.60 -0.66 4.49
CA SER A 200 -10.71 -0.71 3.33
C SER A 200 -9.75 -1.89 3.40
N VAL A 201 -9.13 -2.14 4.54
CA VAL A 201 -8.21 -3.28 4.70
C VAL A 201 -8.97 -4.61 4.59
N LEU A 202 -10.18 -4.69 5.16
CA LEU A 202 -11.03 -5.87 5.01
C LEU A 202 -11.42 -6.10 3.53
N LEU A 203 -11.89 -5.07 2.83
CA LEU A 203 -12.20 -5.10 1.39
C LEU A 203 -11.02 -5.67 0.58
N GLN A 204 -9.83 -5.15 0.82
CA GLN A 204 -8.62 -5.58 0.14
C GLN A 204 -8.26 -7.03 0.47
N SER A 205 -8.35 -7.43 1.74
CA SER A 205 -8.08 -8.80 2.17
C SER A 205 -9.03 -9.83 1.54
N ILE A 206 -10.31 -9.44 1.33
CA ILE A 206 -11.29 -10.24 0.59
C ILE A 206 -10.85 -10.38 -0.86
N LEU A 207 -10.56 -9.28 -1.56
CA LEU A 207 -10.10 -9.30 -2.96
C LEU A 207 -8.84 -10.17 -3.16
N TRP A 208 -7.91 -10.14 -2.20
CA TRP A 208 -6.69 -10.96 -2.25
C TRP A 208 -6.94 -12.46 -2.06
N GLY A 209 -8.14 -12.84 -1.63
CA GLY A 209 -8.62 -14.21 -1.54
C GLY A 209 -8.99 -14.84 -2.87
N GLN A 210 -9.20 -14.04 -3.92
CA GLN A 210 -9.65 -14.54 -5.22
C GLN A 210 -8.79 -15.71 -5.76
N PRO A 211 -7.44 -15.66 -5.74
CA PRO A 211 -6.60 -16.76 -6.22
C PRO A 211 -6.66 -18.04 -5.37
N TYR A 212 -7.21 -17.96 -4.15
CA TYR A 212 -7.29 -19.10 -3.23
C TYR A 212 -8.58 -19.91 -3.39
N MET A 213 -9.62 -19.31 -3.96
CA MET A 213 -10.92 -19.95 -4.12
C MET A 213 -10.98 -20.80 -5.38
N LYS A 214 -11.81 -21.85 -5.36
CA LYS A 214 -12.08 -22.58 -6.59
C LYS A 214 -12.92 -21.71 -7.51
N LYS A 215 -12.91 -22.04 -8.80
CA LYS A 215 -13.70 -21.33 -9.81
C LYS A 215 -15.18 -21.34 -9.41
N GLY A 216 -15.76 -20.14 -9.30
CA GLY A 216 -17.17 -19.94 -8.93
C GLY A 216 -17.45 -19.94 -7.42
N GLU A 217 -16.42 -19.98 -6.57
CA GLU A 217 -16.54 -19.93 -5.10
C GLU A 217 -16.01 -18.62 -4.48
N PHE A 218 -15.59 -17.66 -5.31
CA PHE A 218 -15.20 -16.31 -4.87
C PHE A 218 -16.39 -15.36 -5.00
#